data_AF-A0A9D2C1F8-F1
#
_entry.id   AF-A0A9D2C1F8-F1
#
_cell.length_a   1.000
_cell.length_b   1.000
_cell.length_c   1.000
_cell.angle_alpha   90.00
_cell.angle_beta   90.00
_cell.angle_gamma   90.00
#
_symmetry.space_group_name_H-M   'P 1'
#
loop_
_entity.id
_entity.type
_entity.pdbx_description
1 polymer ?
#
loop_
_entity_poly.entity_id
_entity_poly.type
_entity_poly.pdbx_seq_one_letter_code
_entity_poly.pdbx_strand_id
1 'polypeptide(L)'
;MKKSIWGAAACLLLVLSGCSNREAFPVEALDWQLCTVQEQETGEVLFAGPGEDGWPEAKEKALSCVMEAGEITLTDEAERKNWRETYRQIHAPDHQGTAVYEVAFEDDGEGLLTTGVTRYQNGEEEASLLLDTGDYVLRFSAPLSNESP
;
A
#
# COMPACT_ATOMS: atom_id res chain seq x y z
N MET A 1 -65.13 3.52 -5.67
CA MET A 1 -63.77 3.86 -6.15
C MET A 1 -62.77 3.60 -5.03
N LYS A 2 -62.08 2.45 -5.05
CA LYS A 2 -60.97 2.14 -4.12
C LYS A 2 -59.78 1.73 -4.99
N LYS A 3 -58.80 2.62 -5.13
CA LYS A 3 -57.60 2.38 -5.94
C LYS A 3 -56.67 1.46 -5.13
N SER A 4 -56.39 0.28 -5.68
CA SER A 4 -55.41 -0.67 -5.17
C SER A 4 -54.02 -0.03 -5.20
N ILE A 5 -53.47 0.27 -4.02
CA ILE A 5 -52.08 0.72 -3.81
C ILE A 5 -51.29 -0.51 -3.32
N TRP A 6 -51.31 -1.61 -4.06
CA TRP A 6 -50.66 -2.87 -3.67
C TRP A 6 -49.61 -3.34 -4.68
N GLY A 7 -49.06 -2.42 -5.49
CA GLY A 7 -48.07 -2.72 -6.53
C GLY A 7 -46.71 -2.02 -6.37
N ALA A 8 -46.49 -1.25 -5.29
CA ALA A 8 -45.27 -0.44 -5.15
C ALA A 8 -44.26 -0.97 -4.11
N ALA A 9 -44.61 -2.01 -3.34
CA ALA A 9 -43.81 -2.46 -2.20
C ALA A 9 -42.70 -3.49 -2.56
N ALA A 10 -42.70 -4.06 -3.77
CA ALA A 10 -41.82 -5.18 -4.11
C ALA A 10 -40.48 -4.78 -4.77
N CYS A 11 -40.32 -3.53 -5.22
CA CYS A 11 -39.11 -3.09 -5.93
C CYS A 11 -38.13 -2.28 -5.08
N LEU A 12 -38.43 -2.00 -3.80
CA LEU A 12 -37.59 -1.15 -2.96
C LEU A 12 -36.48 -1.92 -2.20
N LEU A 13 -36.43 -3.25 -2.31
CA LEU A 13 -35.50 -4.10 -1.54
C LEU A 13 -34.21 -4.46 -2.30
N LEU A 14 -34.01 -3.97 -3.53
CA LEU A 14 -32.85 -4.33 -4.37
C LEU A 14 -31.70 -3.31 -4.36
N VAL A 15 -31.70 -2.34 -3.44
CA VAL A 15 -30.66 -1.29 -3.36
C VAL A 15 -29.77 -1.38 -2.12
N LEU A 16 -29.72 -2.56 -1.48
CA LEU A 16 -28.65 -2.90 -0.54
C LEU A 16 -27.46 -3.49 -1.31
N SER A 17 -27.00 -2.79 -2.35
CA SER A 17 -25.63 -3.00 -2.82
C SER A 17 -24.76 -2.50 -1.68
N GLY A 18 -24.25 -3.41 -0.87
CA GLY A 18 -23.31 -3.09 0.20
C GLY A 18 -22.08 -2.45 -0.41
N CYS A 19 -22.06 -1.12 -0.48
CA CYS A 19 -20.81 -0.38 -0.41
C CYS A 19 -20.23 -0.77 0.94
N SER A 20 -19.26 -1.69 0.95
CA SER A 20 -18.46 -1.88 2.15
C SER A 20 -17.82 -0.52 2.43
N ASN A 21 -18.29 0.17 3.47
CA ASN A 21 -17.60 1.30 4.08
C ASN A 21 -16.34 0.77 4.77
N ARG A 22 -15.47 0.12 4.01
CA ARG A 22 -14.21 -0.37 4.52
C ARG A 22 -13.35 0.86 4.75
N GLU A 23 -13.04 1.12 6.01
CA GLU A 23 -12.04 2.12 6.34
C GLU A 23 -10.73 1.70 5.68
N ALA A 24 -10.10 2.65 5.00
CA ALA A 24 -8.77 2.44 4.48
C ALA A 24 -7.82 2.09 5.62
N PHE A 25 -6.86 1.20 5.37
CA PHE A 25 -5.89 0.85 6.39
C PHE A 25 -5.00 2.06 6.71
N PRO A 26 -4.65 2.30 7.98
CA PRO A 26 -3.71 3.34 8.34
C PRO A 26 -2.31 2.94 7.88
N VAL A 27 -1.76 3.67 6.90
CA VAL A 27 -0.42 3.43 6.34
C VAL A 27 0.68 3.45 7.41
N GLU A 28 0.46 4.24 8.47
CA GLU A 28 1.38 4.42 9.61
C GLU A 28 1.31 3.28 10.63
N ALA A 29 0.29 2.41 10.58
CA ALA A 29 0.14 1.32 11.55
C ALA A 29 0.75 -0.01 11.06
N LEU A 30 1.46 0.00 9.93
CA LEU A 30 2.01 -1.19 9.31
C LEU A 30 3.53 -1.17 9.33
N ASP A 31 4.12 -2.33 9.65
CA ASP A 31 5.54 -2.59 9.53
C ASP A 31 5.83 -3.12 8.12
N TRP A 32 6.32 -2.25 7.24
CA TRP A 32 6.52 -2.58 5.83
C TRP A 32 7.83 -3.31 5.60
N GLN A 33 7.79 -4.42 4.87
CA GLN A 33 8.97 -5.22 4.52
C GLN A 33 9.23 -5.12 3.02
N LEU A 34 10.49 -4.95 2.63
CA LEU A 34 10.88 -4.85 1.23
C LEU A 34 10.54 -6.15 0.49
N CYS A 35 9.94 -6.02 -0.68
CA CYS A 35 9.81 -7.07 -1.68
C CYS A 35 10.90 -6.92 -2.75
N THR A 36 11.00 -5.73 -3.37
CA THR A 36 11.95 -5.49 -4.46
C THR A 36 12.44 -4.05 -4.52
N VAL A 37 13.67 -3.86 -4.98
CA VAL A 37 14.17 -2.58 -5.51
C VAL A 37 14.44 -2.77 -6.99
N GLN A 38 13.72 -2.01 -7.81
CA GLN A 38 13.81 -2.06 -9.27
C GLN A 38 14.40 -0.75 -9.80
N GLU A 39 15.37 -0.82 -10.70
CA GLU A 39 15.88 0.34 -11.43
C GLU A 39 14.89 0.75 -12.52
N GLN A 40 14.57 2.04 -12.63
CA GLN A 40 13.58 2.51 -13.61
C GLN A 40 14.08 2.48 -15.06
N GLU A 41 15.36 2.77 -15.29
CA GLU A 41 15.91 2.87 -16.65
C GLU A 41 15.89 1.52 -17.37
N THR A 42 16.32 0.46 -16.69
CA THR A 42 16.44 -0.88 -17.29
C THR A 42 15.30 -1.82 -16.93
N GLY A 43 14.60 -1.54 -15.82
CA GLY A 43 13.62 -2.44 -15.22
C GLY A 43 14.25 -3.62 -14.46
N GLU A 44 15.57 -3.63 -14.26
CA GLU A 44 16.28 -4.67 -13.51
C GLU A 44 15.92 -4.63 -12.03
N VAL A 45 15.63 -5.79 -11.44
CA VAL A 45 15.46 -5.93 -9.99
C VAL A 45 16.83 -6.15 -9.36
N LEU A 46 17.36 -5.10 -8.75
CA LEU A 46 18.70 -5.11 -8.14
C LEU A 46 18.73 -5.80 -6.78
N PHE A 47 17.64 -5.62 -6.02
CA PHE A 47 17.49 -6.20 -4.70
C PHE A 47 16.13 -6.86 -4.52
N ALA A 48 16.12 -7.97 -3.81
CA ALA A 48 14.93 -8.70 -3.41
C ALA A 48 14.89 -8.85 -1.88
N GLY A 49 13.70 -8.79 -1.30
CA GLY A 49 13.49 -9.02 0.13
C GLY A 49 13.79 -10.46 0.55
N PRO A 50 13.99 -10.72 1.85
CA PRO A 50 14.12 -12.09 2.35
C PRO A 50 12.89 -12.93 2.02
N GLY A 51 13.09 -14.07 1.37
CA GLY A 51 12.01 -15.00 0.97
C GLY A 51 11.36 -14.70 -0.40
N GLU A 52 11.84 -13.69 -1.12
CA GLU A 52 11.39 -13.36 -2.47
C GLU A 52 12.13 -14.20 -3.53
N ASP A 53 11.56 -15.35 -3.91
CA ASP A 53 12.21 -16.31 -4.82
C ASP A 53 12.07 -15.96 -6.33
N GLY A 54 11.33 -14.90 -6.67
CA GLY A 54 11.03 -14.52 -8.05
C GLY A 54 12.21 -13.91 -8.82
N TRP A 55 13.31 -13.56 -8.13
CA TRP A 55 14.39 -12.71 -8.67
C TRP A 55 15.77 -13.31 -8.40
N PRO A 56 16.17 -14.39 -9.10
CA PRO A 56 17.39 -15.14 -8.79
C PRO A 56 18.70 -14.37 -9.01
N GLU A 57 18.66 -13.30 -9.81
CA GLU A 57 19.83 -12.44 -10.09
C GLU A 57 19.92 -11.25 -9.12
N ALA A 58 18.85 -10.96 -8.38
CA ALA A 58 18.81 -9.88 -7.41
C ALA A 58 19.57 -10.24 -6.15
N LYS A 59 20.19 -9.24 -5.51
CA LYS A 59 20.82 -9.44 -4.20
C LYS A 59 19.76 -9.40 -3.11
N GLU A 60 19.86 -10.30 -2.14
CA GLU A 60 18.99 -10.22 -0.97
C GLU A 60 19.29 -8.94 -0.16
N LYS A 61 18.24 -8.24 0.26
CA LYS A 61 18.31 -7.02 1.08
C LYS A 61 17.15 -7.01 2.08
N ALA A 62 17.47 -7.07 3.36
CA ALA A 62 16.50 -6.87 4.45
C ALA A 62 16.36 -5.37 4.74
N LEU A 63 15.34 -4.75 4.14
CA LEU A 63 15.01 -3.34 4.33
C LEU A 63 13.58 -3.24 4.88
N SER A 64 13.42 -2.54 6.00
CA SER A 64 12.12 -2.23 6.59
C SER A 64 11.77 -0.75 6.37
N CYS A 65 10.47 -0.46 6.31
CA CYS A 65 9.94 0.90 6.19
C CYS A 65 8.89 1.14 7.27
N VAL A 66 9.04 2.24 8.00
CA VAL A 66 8.05 2.73 8.98
C VAL A 66 7.62 4.12 8.57
N MET A 67 6.31 4.37 8.58
CA MET A 67 5.73 5.69 8.31
C MET A 67 5.08 6.19 9.59
N GLU A 68 5.44 7.38 10.06
CA GLU A 68 4.85 7.95 11.26
C GLU A 68 4.94 9.48 11.23
N ALA A 69 3.81 10.16 11.51
CA ALA A 69 3.74 11.60 11.67
C ALA A 69 4.35 12.41 10.51
N GLY A 70 4.20 11.94 9.27
CA GLY A 70 4.75 12.60 8.08
C GLY A 70 6.24 12.30 7.79
N GLU A 71 6.84 11.36 8.52
CA GLU A 71 8.21 10.86 8.27
C GLU A 71 8.17 9.41 7.75
N ILE A 72 9.03 9.10 6.79
CA ILE A 72 9.37 7.75 6.34
C ILE A 72 10.74 7.41 6.92
N THR A 73 10.86 6.32 7.66
CA THR A 73 12.14 5.75 8.07
C THR A 73 12.38 4.44 7.34
N LEU A 74 13.42 4.41 6.50
CA LEU A 74 13.93 3.18 5.89
C LEU A 74 15.09 2.64 6.74
N THR A 75 15.07 1.36 7.10
CA THR A 75 16.13 0.73 7.90
C THR A 75 16.71 -0.49 7.20
N ASP A 76 18.02 -0.45 6.90
CA ASP A 76 18.77 -1.63 6.47
C ASP A 76 19.21 -2.41 7.72
N GLU A 77 18.57 -3.56 7.95
CA GLU A 77 18.76 -4.37 9.15
C GLU A 77 20.17 -4.96 9.24
N ALA A 78 20.79 -5.27 8.10
CA ALA A 78 22.11 -5.87 8.04
C ALA A 78 23.21 -4.84 8.32
N GLU A 79 23.08 -3.65 7.73
CA GLU A 79 24.06 -2.57 7.84
C GLU A 79 23.81 -1.64 9.04
N ARG A 80 22.66 -1.77 9.71
CA ARG A 80 22.18 -0.85 10.76
C ARG A 80 22.19 0.62 10.33
N LYS A 81 21.85 0.85 9.06
CA LYS A 81 21.71 2.19 8.49
C LYS A 81 20.24 2.57 8.48
N ASN A 82 19.98 3.83 8.73
CA ASN A 82 18.65 4.42 8.58
C ASN A 82 18.72 5.63 7.65
N TRP A 83 17.64 5.82 6.90
CA TRP A 83 17.37 7.00 6.10
C TRP A 83 16.01 7.54 6.53
N ARG A 84 15.89 8.85 6.59
CA ARG A 84 14.65 9.53 6.99
C ARG A 84 14.27 10.52 5.92
N GLU A 85 13.04 10.40 5.45
CA GLU A 85 12.47 11.30 4.45
C GLU A 85 11.12 11.82 4.95
N THR A 86 10.61 12.87 4.34
CA THR A 86 9.29 13.42 4.71
C THR A 86 8.27 13.13 3.63
N TYR A 87 7.01 12.98 4.03
CA TYR A 87 5.94 12.71 3.11
C TYR A 87 4.66 13.49 3.42
N ARG A 88 3.87 13.75 2.39
CA ARG A 88 2.58 14.44 2.50
C ARG A 88 1.54 13.77 1.63
N GLN A 89 0.39 13.45 2.21
CA GLN A 89 -0.74 12.92 1.45
C GLN A 89 -1.29 13.95 0.46
N ILE A 90 -1.38 13.56 -0.80
CA ILE A 90 -1.98 14.36 -1.88
C ILE A 90 -3.26 13.75 -2.44
N HIS A 91 -3.47 12.45 -2.22
CA HIS A 91 -4.73 11.77 -2.50
C HIS A 91 -5.16 10.93 -1.29
N ALA A 92 -6.36 11.22 -0.80
CA ALA A 92 -6.99 10.44 0.26
C ALA A 92 -7.22 9.00 -0.22
N PRO A 93 -7.26 8.01 0.68
CA PRO A 93 -7.46 6.63 0.28
C PRO A 93 -8.83 6.44 -0.38
N ASP A 94 -8.89 5.68 -1.47
CA ASP A 94 -10.16 5.24 -2.04
C ASP A 94 -10.72 4.01 -1.30
N HIS A 95 -11.86 3.51 -1.76
CA HIS A 95 -12.52 2.31 -1.22
C HIS A 95 -11.70 1.01 -1.33
N GLN A 96 -10.58 1.02 -2.06
CA GLN A 96 -9.65 -0.09 -2.23
C GLN A 96 -8.37 0.10 -1.40
N GLY A 97 -8.29 1.20 -0.62
CA GLY A 97 -7.11 1.53 0.19
C GLY A 97 -5.99 2.19 -0.60
N THR A 98 -6.26 2.64 -1.84
CA THR A 98 -5.26 3.35 -2.65
C THR A 98 -5.20 4.81 -2.26
N ALA A 99 -4.06 5.21 -1.68
CA ALA A 99 -3.70 6.58 -1.39
C ALA A 99 -2.41 6.95 -2.13
N VAL A 100 -2.20 8.26 -2.31
CA VAL A 100 -1.01 8.81 -2.96
C VAL A 100 -0.40 9.90 -2.10
N TYR A 101 0.91 9.88 -1.97
CA TYR A 101 1.69 10.81 -1.17
C TYR A 101 2.85 11.34 -2.02
N GLU A 102 3.19 12.61 -1.84
CA GLU A 102 4.46 13.17 -2.27
C GLU A 102 5.50 12.87 -1.19
N VAL A 103 6.73 12.54 -1.62
CA VAL A 103 7.89 12.32 -0.76
C VAL A 103 8.94 13.36 -1.10
N ALA A 104 9.51 13.99 -0.09
CA ALA A 104 10.63 14.92 -0.25
C ALA A 104 11.89 14.30 0.35
N PHE A 105 12.92 14.21 -0.47
CA PHE A 105 14.24 13.70 -0.13
C PHE A 105 15.19 14.82 0.31
N GLU A 106 16.18 14.53 1.17
CA GLU A 106 17.11 15.55 1.71
C GLU A 106 17.84 16.40 0.63
N ASP A 107 18.07 15.87 -0.57
CA ASP A 107 18.82 16.53 -1.67
C ASP A 107 17.91 17.27 -2.69
N ASP A 108 16.79 17.87 -2.24
CA ASP A 108 15.75 18.50 -3.08
C ASP A 108 15.10 17.54 -4.11
N GLY A 109 15.25 16.23 -3.91
CA GLY A 109 14.58 15.21 -4.71
C GLY A 109 13.10 15.09 -4.34
N GLU A 110 12.26 14.81 -5.32
CA GLU A 110 10.84 14.51 -5.11
C GLU A 110 10.53 13.08 -5.57
N GLY A 111 9.65 12.41 -4.84
CA GLY A 111 9.17 11.07 -5.13
C GLY A 111 7.67 10.92 -4.93
N LEU A 112 7.16 9.77 -5.31
CA LEU A 112 5.77 9.40 -5.12
C LEU A 112 5.66 8.09 -4.34
N LEU A 113 4.78 8.08 -3.34
CA LEU A 113 4.41 6.89 -2.62
C LEU A 113 2.96 6.55 -2.90
N THR A 114 2.70 5.31 -3.31
CA THR A 114 1.34 4.81 -3.59
C THR A 114 1.07 3.55 -2.80
N THR A 115 -0.14 3.45 -2.24
CA THR A 115 -0.58 2.25 -1.50
C THR A 115 -1.65 1.47 -2.26
N GLY A 116 -1.84 0.21 -1.89
CA GLY A 116 -2.95 -0.62 -2.37
C GLY A 116 -3.12 -1.88 -1.54
N VAL A 117 -4.21 -2.61 -1.80
CA VAL A 117 -4.51 -3.90 -1.14
C VAL A 117 -4.66 -5.00 -2.18
N THR A 118 -3.95 -6.10 -1.96
CA THR A 118 -4.16 -7.36 -2.68
C THR A 118 -4.98 -8.31 -1.81
N ARG A 119 -6.06 -8.86 -2.35
CA ARG A 119 -6.84 -9.92 -1.71
C ARG A 119 -6.59 -11.24 -2.44
N TYR A 120 -6.15 -12.23 -1.68
CA TYR A 120 -5.89 -13.57 -2.19
C TYR A 120 -7.15 -14.45 -2.11
N GLN A 121 -7.17 -15.55 -2.87
CA GLN A 121 -8.32 -16.45 -2.94
C GLN A 121 -8.65 -17.13 -1.61
N ASN A 122 -7.65 -17.27 -0.72
CA ASN A 122 -7.79 -17.79 0.64
C ASN A 122 -8.39 -16.76 1.62
N GLY A 123 -8.67 -15.54 1.18
CA GLY A 123 -9.21 -14.46 2.00
C GLY A 123 -8.16 -13.68 2.79
N GLU A 124 -6.87 -14.00 2.64
CA GLU A 124 -5.78 -13.18 3.15
C GLU A 124 -5.71 -11.88 2.36
N GLU A 125 -5.31 -10.81 3.06
CA GLU A 125 -5.08 -9.52 2.47
C GLU A 125 -3.69 -9.03 2.81
N GLU A 126 -3.07 -8.39 1.82
CA GLU A 126 -1.73 -7.83 1.94
C GLU A 126 -1.78 -6.40 1.39
N ALA A 127 -1.29 -5.46 2.19
CA ALA A 127 -1.04 -4.12 1.73
C ALA A 127 0.24 -4.08 0.90
N SER A 128 0.24 -3.29 -0.16
CA SER A 128 1.43 -2.97 -0.94
C SER A 128 1.69 -1.47 -0.86
N LEU A 129 2.97 -1.13 -0.78
CA LEU A 129 3.49 0.23 -0.83
C LEU A 129 4.55 0.30 -1.92
N LEU A 130 4.39 1.26 -2.84
CA LEU A 130 5.32 1.55 -3.92
C LEU A 130 5.91 2.93 -3.67
N LEU A 131 7.23 3.00 -3.47
CA LEU A 131 7.99 4.25 -3.36
C LEU A 131 8.80 4.43 -4.63
N ASP A 132 8.40 5.42 -5.42
CA ASP A 132 9.11 5.90 -6.60
C ASP A 132 10.05 7.04 -6.19
N THR A 133 11.36 6.86 -6.40
CA THR A 133 12.40 7.85 -6.10
C THR A 133 12.92 8.56 -7.35
N GLY A 134 12.29 8.36 -8.52
CA GLY A 134 12.76 8.76 -9.84
C GLY A 134 13.71 7.75 -10.48
N ASP A 135 14.76 7.34 -9.77
CA ASP A 135 15.75 6.37 -10.30
C ASP A 135 15.36 4.91 -9.99
N TYR A 136 14.67 4.70 -8.87
CA TYR A 136 14.29 3.38 -8.38
C TYR A 136 12.80 3.34 -8.02
N VAL A 137 12.23 2.14 -8.07
CA VAL A 137 10.95 1.82 -7.46
C VAL A 137 11.17 0.76 -6.41
N LEU A 138 10.83 1.09 -5.17
CA LEU A 138 10.85 0.16 -4.06
C LEU A 138 9.43 -0.33 -3.83
N ARG A 139 9.23 -1.65 -3.86
CA ARG A 139 7.98 -2.28 -3.46
C ARG A 139 8.14 -2.87 -2.07
N PHE A 140 7.22 -2.54 -1.18
CA PHE A 140 7.08 -3.14 0.14
C PHE A 140 5.72 -3.81 0.27
N SER A 141 5.62 -4.76 1.20
CA SER A 141 4.35 -5.32 1.63
C SER A 141 4.23 -5.39 3.15
N ALA A 142 2.99 -5.46 3.61
CA ALA A 142 2.64 -5.72 5.00
C ALA A 142 1.35 -6.54 5.05
N PRO A 143 1.25 -7.55 5.93
CA PRO A 143 0.02 -8.29 6.12
C PRO A 143 -1.06 -7.37 6.70
N LEU A 144 -2.28 -7.45 6.16
CA LEU A 144 -3.44 -6.83 6.78
C LEU A 144 -4.13 -7.89 7.65
N SER A 145 -3.98 -7.80 8.96
CA SER A 145 -4.68 -8.67 9.88
C SER A 145 -6.21 -8.46 9.76
N ASN A 146 -6.96 -9.56 9.70
CA ASN A 146 -8.42 -9.56 9.72
C ASN A 146 -8.99 -9.30 11.13
N GLU A 147 -8.25 -8.63 12.02
CA GLU A 147 -8.72 -8.32 13.35
C GLU A 147 -9.47 -6.99 13.31
N SER A 148 -10.79 -7.09 13.09
CA SER A 148 -11.69 -6.01 13.50
C SER A 148 -11.56 -5.82 15.03
N PRO A 149 -11.41 -4.58 15.53
CA PRO A 149 -11.57 -4.32 16.96
C PRO A 149 -12.98 -4.64 17.46
#